data_AF-A0A914IVT3-F1
#
_entry.id   AF-A0A914IVT3-F1
#
_cell.length_a   1.000
_cell.length_b   1.000
_cell.length_c   1.000
_cell.angle_alpha   90.00
_cell.angle_beta   90.00
_cell.angle_gamma   90.00
#
_symmetry.space_group_name_H-M   'P 1'
#
loop_
_entity.id
_entity.type
_entity.pdbx_description
1 polymer ?
#
loop_
_entity_poly.entity_id
_entity_poly.type
_entity_poly.pdbx_seq_one_letter_code
_entity_poly.pdbx_strand_id
1 'polypeptide(L)'
;MQELNSDSTSNARIELLKVRENLAKQATEIENALREADRLCNDGAEILTPEQFNALKESRQKLQHQYKSIIDYTDNVLKRLDVATSLLIEFTKKSTDFQNWIYTKSKNIEQIRYRSGNPSRIDESKREAKNLHDEIINNEDSLREINQIGLRIEVEVKNYIDELKRQDPSAKHPPMNCDEIQNTIGIIQGNYETLIKDSNGLIQFLNKLKSLSIDYDHHITDVNQWLTNLEKAVHENDPNVTNTNPEELLEKLKNLNENAIANQPKLEAAIQASKELVDATISTDSHDVLKKQQEMILDDMKKRFNKLNDKLGNHVDNVKSEIINKEGVKQGLNNMIQWLDKERRDTKITSNLPLIMDKLKEKKYLQQIKETEMNSQEKILNDLEKNLEKMKQNNLKNVQDEKLDEKFKEASDEFVKLKRDRHGYGENLYDVIN
;
A
#
# COMPACT_ATOMS: atom_id res chain seq x y z
N MET A 1 29.32 -12.03 -6.01
CA MET A 1 29.59 -13.42 -5.61
C MET A 1 31.04 -13.72 -5.94
N GLN A 2 31.95 -13.50 -4.99
CA GLN A 2 33.32 -13.99 -5.06
C GLN A 2 33.26 -15.47 -4.68
N GLU A 3 33.94 -16.31 -5.47
CA GLU A 3 34.16 -17.73 -5.18
C GLU A 3 34.74 -17.87 -3.76
N LEU A 4 33.88 -18.23 -2.81
CA LEU A 4 34.22 -18.45 -1.42
C LEU A 4 35.26 -19.57 -1.32
N ASN A 5 36.50 -19.22 -0.95
CA ASN A 5 37.47 -19.95 -0.11
C ASN A 5 37.68 -21.48 -0.31
N SER A 6 37.13 -22.06 -1.38
CA SER A 6 37.40 -23.42 -1.85
C SER A 6 38.89 -23.57 -2.11
N ASP A 7 39.52 -22.56 -2.72
CA ASP A 7 40.95 -22.57 -3.02
C ASP A 7 41.82 -22.52 -1.77
N SER A 8 41.41 -21.82 -0.71
CA SER A 8 42.22 -21.71 0.52
C SER A 8 42.19 -23.01 1.34
N THR A 9 41.00 -23.61 1.46
CA THR A 9 40.82 -24.91 2.14
C THR A 9 41.43 -26.05 1.32
N SER A 10 41.29 -25.99 -0.02
CA SER A 10 41.93 -26.90 -0.95
C SER A 10 43.46 -26.77 -0.90
N ASN A 11 44.00 -25.56 -0.84
CA ASN A 11 45.44 -25.33 -0.72
C ASN A 11 46.00 -25.82 0.63
N ALA A 12 45.30 -25.57 1.74
CA ALA A 12 45.70 -26.11 3.05
C ALA A 12 45.68 -27.66 3.05
N ARG A 13 44.67 -28.27 2.41
CA ARG A 13 44.58 -29.71 2.22
C ARG A 13 45.72 -30.26 1.35
N ILE A 14 46.03 -29.58 0.24
CA ILE A 14 47.12 -29.96 -0.66
C ILE A 14 48.47 -29.86 0.07
N GLU A 15 48.73 -28.80 0.83
CA GLU A 15 49.96 -28.64 1.61
C GLU A 15 50.06 -29.70 2.72
N LEU A 16 48.96 -30.04 3.41
CA LEU A 16 48.97 -31.09 4.42
C LEU A 16 49.08 -32.51 3.82
N LEU A 17 48.56 -32.73 2.61
CA LEU A 17 48.79 -33.97 1.84
C LEU A 17 50.26 -34.09 1.44
N LYS A 18 50.90 -33.00 1.01
CA LYS A 18 52.36 -32.98 0.77
C LYS A 18 53.15 -33.23 2.04
N VAL A 19 52.73 -32.67 3.18
CA VAL A 19 53.33 -32.97 4.49
C VAL A 19 53.16 -34.45 4.82
N ARG A 20 51.97 -35.04 4.61
CA ARG A 20 51.72 -36.48 4.79
C ARG A 20 52.61 -37.34 3.90
N GLU A 21 52.76 -37.00 2.61
CA GLU A 21 53.63 -37.72 1.68
C GLU A 21 55.11 -37.60 2.06
N ASN A 22 55.55 -36.42 2.50
CA ASN A 22 56.92 -36.21 2.99
C ASN A 22 57.18 -36.96 4.29
N LEU A 23 56.20 -36.99 5.20
CA LEU A 23 56.27 -37.79 6.43
C LEU A 23 56.28 -39.28 6.14
N ALA A 24 55.56 -39.75 5.11
CA ALA A 24 55.61 -41.14 4.66
C ALA A 24 56.96 -41.52 4.01
N LYS A 25 57.67 -40.57 3.41
CA LYS A 25 59.06 -40.77 2.94
C LYS A 25 60.03 -40.81 4.12
N GLN A 26 59.95 -39.82 5.01
CA GLN A 26 60.76 -39.75 6.24
C GLN A 26 60.49 -40.94 7.17
N ALA A 27 59.27 -41.46 7.20
CA ALA A 27 58.88 -42.69 7.87
C ALA A 27 59.75 -43.88 7.45
N THR A 28 59.91 -44.05 6.14
CA THR A 28 60.70 -45.13 5.56
C THR A 28 62.17 -44.97 5.93
N GLU A 29 62.68 -43.74 5.92
CA GLU A 29 64.05 -43.39 6.34
C GLU A 29 64.28 -43.62 7.84
N ILE A 30 63.33 -43.24 8.68
CA ILE A 30 63.35 -43.43 10.13
C ILE A 30 63.21 -44.91 10.48
N GLU A 31 62.37 -45.67 9.80
CA GLU A 31 62.27 -47.13 9.96
C GLU A 31 63.60 -47.81 9.61
N ASN A 32 64.29 -47.36 8.56
CA ASN A 32 65.61 -47.83 8.21
C ASN A 32 66.66 -47.43 9.27
N ALA A 33 66.63 -46.19 9.77
CA ALA A 33 67.53 -45.72 10.82
C ALA A 33 67.29 -46.41 12.17
N LEU A 34 66.02 -46.72 12.52
CA LEU A 34 65.65 -47.51 13.69
C LEU A 34 66.15 -48.95 13.54
N ARG A 35 66.00 -49.55 12.34
CA ARG A 35 66.51 -50.90 12.02
C ARG A 35 68.04 -50.95 12.07
N GLU A 36 68.72 -49.91 11.63
CA GLU A 36 70.18 -49.79 11.70
C GLU A 36 70.66 -49.55 13.14
N ALA A 37 69.96 -48.72 13.92
CA ALA A 37 70.21 -48.57 15.35
C ALA A 37 69.94 -49.88 16.13
N ASP A 38 68.91 -50.65 15.76
CA ASP A 38 68.66 -52.00 16.26
C ASP A 38 69.81 -52.94 15.94
N ARG A 39 70.29 -52.92 14.69
CA ARG A 39 71.42 -53.71 14.24
C ARG A 39 72.70 -53.33 14.97
N LEU A 40 73.01 -52.05 15.13
CA LEU A 40 74.17 -51.55 15.89
C LEU A 40 74.08 -51.90 17.38
N CYS A 41 72.88 -51.89 17.96
CA CYS A 41 72.64 -52.39 19.32
C CYS A 41 72.89 -53.91 19.45
N ASN A 42 72.57 -54.69 18.42
CA ASN A 42 72.75 -56.15 18.42
C ASN A 42 74.20 -56.58 18.11
N ASP A 43 74.84 -55.92 17.14
CA ASP A 43 76.18 -56.26 16.62
C ASP A 43 77.31 -55.59 17.45
N GLY A 44 77.02 -54.45 18.11
CA GLY A 44 78.00 -53.62 18.81
C GLY A 44 78.08 -53.83 20.33
N ALA A 45 77.35 -54.79 20.89
CA ALA A 45 77.29 -55.06 22.34
C ALA A 45 78.66 -55.41 22.97
N GLU A 46 79.63 -55.86 22.15
CA GLU A 46 81.00 -56.19 22.57
C GLU A 46 82.04 -55.09 22.28
N ILE A 47 81.70 -54.04 21.52
CA ILE A 47 82.65 -53.02 21.01
C ILE A 47 82.35 -51.62 21.55
N LEU A 48 81.10 -51.34 21.91
CA LEU A 48 80.66 -50.03 22.42
C LEU A 48 80.85 -49.93 23.93
N THR A 49 81.25 -48.75 24.42
CA THR A 49 81.24 -48.50 25.87
C THR A 49 79.79 -48.45 26.39
N PRO A 50 79.53 -48.81 27.66
CA PRO A 50 78.18 -48.77 28.24
C PRO A 50 77.47 -47.41 28.08
N GLU A 51 78.22 -46.32 28.10
CA GLU A 51 77.72 -44.95 27.87
C GLU A 51 77.26 -44.72 26.42
N GLN A 52 78.03 -45.17 25.43
CA GLN A 52 77.68 -45.05 24.02
C GLN A 52 76.46 -45.90 23.66
N PHE A 53 76.35 -47.10 24.23
CA PHE A 53 75.21 -47.98 24.05
C PHE A 53 73.92 -47.37 24.66
N ASN A 54 74.01 -46.81 25.87
CA ASN A 54 72.87 -46.13 26.50
C ASN A 54 72.45 -44.88 25.73
N ALA A 55 73.40 -44.06 25.25
CA ALA A 55 73.11 -42.89 24.43
C ALA A 55 72.43 -43.25 23.09
N LEU A 56 72.87 -44.33 22.43
CA LEU A 56 72.25 -44.83 21.20
C LEU A 56 70.82 -45.31 21.45
N LYS A 57 70.60 -46.07 22.53
CA LYS A 57 69.27 -46.55 22.93
C LYS A 57 68.32 -45.40 23.27
N GLU A 58 68.80 -44.40 24.00
CA GLU A 58 68.04 -43.19 24.33
C GLU A 58 67.69 -42.38 23.08
N SER A 59 68.65 -42.17 22.17
CA SER A 59 68.45 -41.48 20.89
C SER A 59 67.41 -42.20 20.01
N ARG A 60 67.50 -43.53 19.92
CA ARG A 60 66.54 -44.37 19.21
C ARG A 60 65.13 -44.25 19.80
N GLN A 61 64.99 -44.34 21.12
CA GLN A 61 63.70 -44.19 21.80
C GLN A 61 63.11 -42.79 21.59
N LYS A 62 63.93 -41.75 21.64
CA LYS A 62 63.53 -40.37 21.34
C LYS A 62 63.05 -40.22 19.90
N LEU A 63 63.78 -40.74 18.92
CA LEU A 63 63.41 -40.69 17.51
C LEU A 63 62.10 -41.44 17.24
N GLN A 64 61.94 -42.64 17.79
CA GLN A 64 60.72 -43.43 17.66
C GLN A 64 59.51 -42.70 18.27
N HIS A 65 59.68 -42.09 19.44
CA HIS A 65 58.62 -41.33 20.11
C HIS A 65 58.24 -40.07 19.32
N GLN A 66 59.22 -39.31 18.84
CA GLN A 66 59.00 -38.11 18.03
C GLN A 66 58.28 -38.45 16.72
N TYR A 67 58.73 -39.49 16.02
CA TYR A 67 58.11 -39.94 14.78
C TYR A 67 56.65 -40.35 14.97
N LYS A 68 56.36 -41.18 15.99
CA LYS A 68 54.98 -41.55 16.33
C LYS A 68 54.12 -40.32 16.66
N SER A 69 54.65 -39.39 17.44
CA SER A 69 53.96 -38.15 17.80
C SER A 69 53.61 -37.30 16.57
N ILE A 70 54.50 -37.23 15.57
CA ILE A 70 54.28 -36.47 14.33
C ILE A 70 53.22 -37.14 13.43
N ILE A 71 53.19 -38.47 13.35
CA ILE A 71 52.14 -39.20 12.63
C ILE A 71 50.78 -38.97 13.28
N ASP A 72 50.68 -39.22 14.60
CA ASP A 72 49.43 -39.08 15.35
C ASP A 72 48.90 -37.64 15.22
N TYR A 73 49.78 -36.65 15.28
CA TYR A 73 49.45 -35.25 15.00
C TYR A 73 48.91 -35.04 13.58
N THR A 74 49.62 -35.53 12.56
CA THR A 74 49.25 -35.32 11.15
C THR A 74 47.91 -35.96 10.83
N ASP A 75 47.64 -37.17 11.30
CA ASP A 75 46.36 -37.84 11.10
C ASP A 75 45.21 -37.11 11.85
N ASN A 76 45.48 -36.59 13.05
CA ASN A 76 44.49 -35.77 13.76
C ASN A 76 44.17 -34.48 13.02
N VAL A 77 45.18 -33.75 12.54
CA VAL A 77 45.01 -32.50 11.78
C VAL A 77 44.23 -32.76 10.49
N LEU A 78 44.56 -33.83 9.75
CA LEU A 78 43.83 -34.21 8.53
C LEU A 78 42.36 -34.56 8.82
N LYS A 79 42.10 -35.33 9.89
CA LYS A 79 40.73 -35.67 10.29
C LYS A 79 39.91 -34.43 10.62
N ARG A 80 40.49 -33.46 11.33
CA ARG A 80 39.84 -32.18 11.66
C ARG A 80 39.53 -31.38 10.39
N LEU A 81 40.46 -31.34 9.44
CA LEU A 81 40.28 -30.66 8.16
C LEU A 81 39.17 -31.30 7.30
N ASP A 82 39.10 -32.64 7.27
CA ASP A 82 38.03 -33.36 6.54
C ASP A 82 36.64 -33.04 7.13
N VAL A 83 36.51 -33.01 8.46
CA VAL A 83 35.25 -32.63 9.13
C VAL A 83 34.88 -31.18 8.82
N ALA A 84 35.83 -30.24 8.95
CA ALA A 84 35.60 -28.83 8.65
C ALA A 84 35.18 -28.63 7.18
N THR A 85 35.82 -29.34 6.24
CA THR A 85 35.48 -29.31 4.81
C THR A 85 34.06 -29.82 4.56
N SER A 86 33.69 -30.96 5.18
CA SER A 86 32.34 -31.51 5.07
C SER A 86 31.28 -30.54 5.61
N LEU A 87 31.53 -29.90 6.75
CA LEU A 87 30.62 -28.93 7.34
C LEU A 87 30.49 -27.67 6.48
N LEU A 88 31.57 -27.18 5.87
CA LEU A 88 31.52 -26.03 4.95
C LEU A 88 30.69 -26.32 3.70
N ILE A 89 30.82 -27.52 3.13
CA ILE A 89 30.01 -27.95 1.98
C ILE A 89 28.53 -28.01 2.37
N GLU A 90 28.23 -28.60 3.52
CA GLU A 90 26.87 -28.67 4.07
C GLU A 90 26.28 -27.28 4.31
N PHE A 91 27.04 -26.39 4.94
CA PHE A 91 26.66 -25.00 5.20
C PHE A 91 26.37 -24.25 3.91
N THR A 92 27.25 -24.36 2.92
CA THR A 92 27.11 -23.68 1.62
C THR A 92 25.83 -24.14 0.94
N LYS A 93 25.61 -25.46 0.86
CA LYS A 93 24.41 -26.03 0.25
C LYS A 93 23.14 -25.56 0.96
N LYS A 94 23.04 -25.73 2.28
CA LYS A 94 21.87 -25.34 3.08
C LYS A 94 21.58 -23.84 2.98
N SER A 95 22.63 -23.01 3.02
CA SER A 95 22.52 -21.56 2.87
C SER A 95 21.98 -21.16 1.50
N THR A 96 22.52 -21.75 0.42
CA THR A 96 22.04 -21.50 -0.94
C THR A 96 20.59 -21.96 -1.14
N ASP A 97 20.24 -23.15 -0.66
CA ASP A 97 18.88 -23.69 -0.75
C ASP A 97 17.88 -22.75 -0.04
N PHE A 98 18.22 -22.28 1.15
CA PHE A 98 17.37 -21.38 1.92
C PHE A 98 17.28 -19.98 1.31
N GLN A 99 18.37 -19.43 0.76
CA GLN A 99 18.34 -18.17 0.02
C GLN A 99 17.44 -18.25 -1.24
N ASN A 100 17.53 -19.35 -2.00
CA ASN A 100 16.66 -19.59 -3.16
C ASN A 100 15.19 -19.72 -2.75
N TRP A 101 14.93 -20.37 -1.62
CA TRP A 101 13.60 -20.45 -1.05
C TRP A 101 13.08 -19.06 -0.66
N ILE A 102 13.86 -18.23 0.06
CA ILE A 102 13.51 -16.85 0.39
C ILE A 102 13.15 -16.07 -0.88
N TYR A 103 14.00 -16.12 -1.90
CA TYR A 103 13.77 -15.43 -3.17
C TYR A 103 12.45 -15.84 -3.83
N THR A 104 12.16 -17.15 -3.84
CA THR A 104 10.92 -17.68 -4.41
C THR A 104 9.70 -17.21 -3.60
N LYS A 105 9.78 -17.19 -2.27
CA LYS A 105 8.69 -16.69 -1.42
C LYS A 105 8.48 -15.19 -1.56
N SER A 106 9.55 -14.39 -1.68
CA SER A 106 9.45 -12.96 -2.01
C SER A 106 8.73 -12.76 -3.35
N LYS A 107 9.05 -13.57 -4.37
CA LYS A 107 8.35 -13.52 -5.67
C LYS A 107 6.88 -13.90 -5.56
N ASN A 108 6.54 -14.89 -4.73
CA ASN A 108 5.14 -15.25 -4.49
C ASN A 108 4.36 -14.10 -3.82
N ILE A 109 4.97 -13.37 -2.87
CA ILE A 109 4.36 -12.18 -2.26
C ILE A 109 4.05 -11.13 -3.33
N GLU A 110 5.01 -10.82 -4.20
CA GLU A 110 4.84 -9.87 -5.31
C GLU A 110 3.73 -10.31 -6.28
N GLN A 111 3.70 -11.59 -6.65
CA GLN A 111 2.69 -12.14 -7.55
C GLN A 111 1.28 -12.08 -6.94
N ILE A 112 1.13 -12.47 -5.67
CA ILE A 112 -0.16 -12.36 -4.97
C ILE A 112 -0.60 -10.90 -4.94
N ARG A 113 0.28 -9.97 -4.55
CA ARG A 113 -0.04 -8.54 -4.56
C ARG A 113 -0.51 -8.09 -5.94
N TYR A 114 0.24 -8.43 -6.98
CA TYR A 114 -0.03 -8.02 -8.36
C TYR A 114 -1.42 -8.45 -8.83
N ARG A 115 -1.85 -9.69 -8.57
CA ARG A 115 -3.16 -10.21 -8.99
C ARG A 115 -4.33 -9.90 -8.05
N SER A 116 -4.09 -9.21 -6.94
CA SER A 116 -5.11 -8.97 -5.90
C SER A 116 -5.97 -7.73 -6.13
N GLY A 117 -5.79 -7.03 -7.25
CA GLY A 117 -6.54 -5.81 -7.53
C GLY A 117 -8.03 -6.01 -7.79
N ASN A 118 -8.47 -7.24 -8.08
CA ASN A 118 -9.87 -7.53 -8.34
C ASN A 118 -10.68 -7.68 -7.02
N PRO A 119 -11.67 -6.81 -6.76
CA PRO A 119 -12.49 -6.85 -5.55
C PRO A 119 -13.15 -8.21 -5.26
N SER A 120 -13.61 -8.91 -6.30
CA SER A 120 -14.31 -10.21 -6.15
C SER A 120 -13.40 -11.35 -5.71
N ARG A 121 -12.07 -11.19 -5.80
CA ARG A 121 -11.08 -12.23 -5.47
C ARG A 121 -10.26 -11.92 -4.22
N ILE A 122 -10.52 -10.80 -3.54
CA ILE A 122 -9.73 -10.38 -2.37
C ILE A 122 -9.71 -11.47 -1.28
N ASP A 123 -10.83 -12.16 -1.04
CA ASP A 123 -10.89 -13.20 0.00
C ASP A 123 -10.06 -14.45 -0.34
N GLU A 124 -9.93 -14.78 -1.62
CA GLU A 124 -9.03 -15.83 -2.08
C GLU A 124 -7.57 -15.42 -1.87
N SER A 125 -7.20 -14.20 -2.32
CA SER A 125 -5.86 -13.63 -2.11
C SER A 125 -5.49 -13.54 -0.63
N LYS A 126 -6.44 -13.19 0.26
CA LYS A 126 -6.20 -13.13 1.71
C LYS A 126 -5.88 -14.50 2.30
N ARG A 127 -6.62 -15.53 1.88
CA ARG A 127 -6.38 -16.90 2.32
C ARG A 127 -5.01 -17.37 1.86
N GLU A 128 -4.66 -17.08 0.61
CA GLU A 128 -3.37 -17.44 0.05
C GLU A 128 -2.21 -16.70 0.74
N ALA A 129 -2.34 -15.39 0.96
CA ALA A 129 -1.35 -14.59 1.69
C ALA A 129 -1.16 -15.09 3.13
N LYS A 130 -2.24 -15.50 3.80
CA LYS A 130 -2.17 -16.10 5.14
C LYS A 130 -1.43 -17.43 5.11
N ASN A 131 -1.79 -18.33 4.19
CA ASN A 131 -1.12 -19.62 4.06
C ASN A 131 0.38 -19.44 3.76
N LEU A 132 0.73 -18.49 2.90
CA LEU A 132 2.11 -18.14 2.58
C LEU A 132 2.85 -17.59 3.80
N HIS A 133 2.22 -16.70 4.58
CA HIS A 133 2.79 -16.16 5.80
C HIS A 133 3.03 -17.26 6.86
N ASP A 134 2.06 -18.15 7.05
CA ASP A 134 2.18 -19.29 7.96
C ASP A 134 3.30 -20.24 7.50
N GLU A 135 3.41 -20.52 6.19
CA GLU A 135 4.54 -21.28 5.61
C GLU A 135 5.88 -20.59 5.89
N ILE A 136 5.94 -19.27 5.75
CA ILE A 136 7.17 -18.50 5.99
C ILE A 136 7.59 -18.64 7.46
N ILE A 137 6.69 -18.35 8.41
CA ILE A 137 6.98 -18.42 9.85
C ILE A 137 7.41 -19.83 10.27
N ASN A 138 6.73 -20.86 9.75
CA ASN A 138 7.02 -22.25 10.10
C ASN A 138 8.38 -22.74 9.57
N ASN A 139 9.07 -21.99 8.71
CA ASN A 139 10.38 -22.36 8.18
C ASN A 139 11.57 -21.79 8.99
N GLU A 140 11.32 -21.29 10.21
CA GLU A 140 12.36 -20.81 11.12
C GLU A 140 13.39 -21.90 11.46
N ASP A 141 12.97 -23.17 11.48
CA ASP A 141 13.85 -24.31 11.76
C ASP A 141 15.00 -24.42 10.74
N SER A 142 14.77 -24.12 9.47
CA SER A 142 15.82 -24.12 8.43
C SER A 142 16.92 -23.10 8.73
N LEU A 143 16.54 -21.93 9.24
CA LEU A 143 17.50 -20.91 9.68
C LEU A 143 18.27 -21.37 10.92
N ARG A 144 17.60 -22.05 11.86
CA ARG A 144 18.23 -22.63 13.05
C ARG A 144 19.24 -23.70 12.69
N GLU A 145 18.94 -24.57 11.73
CA GLU A 145 19.87 -25.57 11.20
C GLU A 145 21.13 -24.93 10.62
N ILE A 146 20.99 -23.89 9.78
CA ILE A 146 22.12 -23.16 9.19
C ILE A 146 23.01 -22.56 10.29
N ASN A 147 22.39 -21.93 11.30
CA ASN A 147 23.10 -21.38 12.46
C ASN A 147 23.87 -22.46 13.23
N GLN A 148 23.26 -23.63 13.47
CA GLN A 148 23.91 -24.74 14.15
C GLN A 148 25.11 -25.27 13.36
N ILE A 149 25.01 -25.37 12.03
CA ILE A 149 26.15 -25.77 11.19
C ILE A 149 27.26 -24.72 11.29
N GLY A 150 26.94 -23.42 11.23
CA GLY A 150 27.89 -22.33 11.42
C GLY A 150 28.66 -22.43 12.73
N LEU A 151 27.96 -22.62 13.85
CA LEU A 151 28.58 -22.82 15.18
C LEU A 151 29.47 -24.07 15.22
N ARG A 152 29.06 -25.17 14.57
CA ARG A 152 29.88 -26.39 14.49
C ARG A 152 31.16 -26.16 13.70
N ILE A 153 31.13 -25.36 12.64
CA ILE A 153 32.32 -24.98 11.88
C ILE A 153 33.26 -24.18 12.77
N GLU A 154 32.78 -23.18 13.51
CA GLU A 154 33.62 -22.38 14.43
C GLU A 154 34.32 -23.23 15.48
N VAL A 155 33.58 -24.17 16.09
CA VAL A 155 34.14 -25.11 17.06
C VAL A 155 35.22 -25.98 16.40
N GLU A 156 35.00 -26.46 15.18
CA GLU A 156 35.96 -27.32 14.50
C GLU A 156 37.20 -26.56 14.02
N VAL A 157 37.06 -25.32 13.55
CA VAL A 157 38.17 -24.42 13.22
C VAL A 157 39.02 -24.14 14.46
N LYS A 158 38.38 -23.90 15.62
CA LYS A 158 39.08 -23.74 16.90
C LYS A 158 39.85 -25.00 17.28
N ASN A 159 39.21 -26.17 17.20
CA ASN A 159 39.86 -27.45 17.48
C ASN A 159 41.07 -27.70 16.57
N TYR A 160 40.96 -27.36 15.28
CA TYR A 160 42.06 -27.45 14.32
C TYR A 160 43.23 -26.54 14.70
N ILE A 161 42.96 -25.27 15.07
CA ILE A 161 43.99 -24.33 15.54
C ILE A 161 44.67 -24.83 16.81
N ASP A 162 43.90 -25.36 17.77
CA ASP A 162 44.43 -25.90 19.01
C ASP A 162 45.34 -27.11 18.74
N GLU A 163 45.00 -27.96 17.77
CA GLU A 163 45.86 -29.08 17.36
C GLU A 163 47.16 -28.58 16.73
N LEU A 164 47.11 -27.62 15.78
CA LEU A 164 48.30 -27.02 15.16
C LEU A 164 49.27 -26.44 16.20
N LYS A 165 48.75 -25.73 17.20
CA LYS A 165 49.56 -25.09 18.26
C LYS A 165 50.25 -26.08 19.20
N ARG A 166 49.82 -27.35 19.27
CA ARG A 166 50.47 -28.36 20.11
C ARG A 166 51.86 -28.77 19.60
N GLN A 167 52.07 -28.75 18.28
CA GLN A 167 53.35 -29.07 17.66
C GLN A 167 54.22 -27.83 17.44
N ASP A 168 53.61 -26.72 16.99
CA ASP A 168 54.31 -25.45 16.78
C ASP A 168 53.52 -24.28 17.40
N PRO A 169 53.94 -23.77 18.58
CA PRO A 169 53.34 -22.59 19.19
C PRO A 169 53.42 -21.32 18.32
N SER A 170 54.31 -21.29 17.33
CA SER A 170 54.49 -20.18 16.38
C SER A 170 53.69 -20.38 15.08
N ALA A 171 52.92 -21.46 14.95
CA ALA A 171 52.11 -21.74 13.78
C ALA A 171 51.15 -20.58 13.50
N LYS A 172 51.20 -20.04 12.27
CA LYS A 172 50.30 -18.97 11.84
C LYS A 172 48.87 -19.47 11.81
N HIS A 173 47.94 -18.60 12.20
CA HIS A 173 46.51 -18.88 12.10
C HIS A 173 46.15 -19.26 10.65
N PRO A 174 45.36 -20.33 10.43
CA PRO A 174 44.81 -20.60 9.11
C PRO A 174 43.94 -19.42 8.66
N PRO A 175 43.88 -19.14 7.35
CA PRO A 175 43.05 -18.08 6.76
C PRO A 175 41.55 -18.45 6.73
N MET A 176 41.05 -19.23 7.69
CA MET A 176 39.67 -19.68 7.74
C MET A 176 38.87 -18.64 8.53
N ASN A 177 38.33 -17.66 7.81
CA ASN A 177 37.66 -16.52 8.44
C ASN A 177 36.21 -16.87 8.83
N CYS A 178 35.99 -17.18 10.11
CA CYS A 178 34.64 -17.42 10.65
C CYS A 178 33.74 -16.18 10.51
N ASP A 179 34.31 -14.99 10.34
CA ASP A 179 33.54 -13.75 10.12
C ASP A 179 32.72 -13.81 8.82
N GLU A 180 33.18 -14.49 7.78
CA GLU A 180 32.44 -14.64 6.51
C GLU A 180 31.20 -15.53 6.68
N ILE A 181 31.31 -16.58 7.50
CA ILE A 181 30.19 -17.48 7.85
C ILE A 181 29.15 -16.70 8.65
N GLN A 182 29.60 -15.95 9.67
CA GLN A 182 28.73 -15.12 10.49
C GLN A 182 28.06 -14.00 9.68
N ASN A 183 28.79 -13.38 8.76
CA ASN A 183 28.22 -12.39 7.85
C ASN A 183 27.14 -13.02 6.94
N THR A 184 27.42 -14.18 6.35
CA THR A 184 26.46 -14.91 5.52
C THR A 184 25.19 -15.25 6.30
N ILE A 185 25.35 -15.76 7.53
CA ILE A 185 24.24 -16.01 8.46
C ILE A 185 23.45 -14.73 8.72
N GLY A 186 24.12 -13.63 9.05
CA GLY A 186 23.47 -12.34 9.33
C GLY A 186 22.67 -11.80 8.14
N ILE A 187 23.21 -11.92 6.92
CA ILE A 187 22.50 -11.56 5.68
C ILE A 187 21.25 -12.43 5.50
N ILE A 188 21.37 -13.74 5.69
CA ILE A 188 20.24 -14.68 5.56
C ILE A 188 19.16 -14.37 6.59
N GLN A 189 19.55 -14.11 7.85
CA GLN A 189 18.65 -13.72 8.94
C GLN A 189 17.90 -12.44 8.56
N GLY A 190 18.61 -11.38 8.15
CA GLY A 190 17.98 -10.11 7.77
C GLY A 190 17.04 -10.23 6.57
N ASN A 191 17.38 -11.05 5.58
CA ASN A 191 16.51 -11.32 4.44
C ASN A 191 15.25 -12.09 4.85
N TYR A 192 15.37 -13.06 5.75
CA TYR A 192 14.23 -13.82 6.27
C TYR A 192 13.31 -12.96 7.13
N GLU A 193 13.86 -12.10 7.99
CA GLU A 193 13.07 -11.12 8.76
C GLU A 193 12.33 -10.14 7.85
N THR A 194 12.98 -9.66 6.79
CA THR A 194 12.35 -8.82 5.77
C THR A 194 11.21 -9.57 5.07
N LEU A 195 11.40 -10.83 4.71
CA LEU A 195 10.36 -11.68 4.12
C LEU A 195 9.13 -11.86 5.04
N ILE A 196 9.35 -12.05 6.35
CA ILE A 196 8.26 -12.10 7.34
C ILE A 196 7.51 -10.76 7.37
N LYS A 197 8.24 -9.65 7.40
CA LYS A 197 7.64 -8.31 7.39
C LYS A 197 6.83 -8.06 6.13
N ASP A 198 7.36 -8.43 4.96
CA ASP A 198 6.69 -8.23 3.67
C ASP A 198 5.43 -9.10 3.54
N SER A 199 5.47 -10.34 4.03
CA SER A 199 4.29 -11.22 4.02
C SER A 199 3.18 -10.71 4.95
N ASN A 200 3.52 -10.18 6.13
CA ASN A 200 2.55 -9.50 6.99
C ASN A 200 2.04 -8.20 6.34
N GLY A 201 2.92 -7.44 5.69
CA GLY A 201 2.55 -6.23 4.94
C GLY A 201 1.56 -6.52 3.81
N LEU A 202 1.69 -7.66 3.13
CA LEU A 202 0.72 -8.14 2.15
C LEU A 202 -0.65 -8.41 2.78
N ILE A 203 -0.70 -9.07 3.94
CA ILE A 203 -1.97 -9.32 4.66
C ILE A 203 -2.66 -8.00 5.04
N GLN A 204 -1.90 -7.04 5.57
CA GLN A 204 -2.43 -5.72 5.92
C GLN A 204 -2.94 -4.96 4.71
N PHE A 205 -2.20 -5.00 3.60
CA PHE A 205 -2.62 -4.43 2.32
C PHE A 205 -3.97 -5.02 1.87
N LEU A 206 -4.12 -6.34 1.88
CA LEU A 206 -5.36 -7.01 1.47
C LEU A 206 -6.53 -6.72 2.41
N ASN A 207 -6.28 -6.58 3.72
CA ASN A 207 -7.30 -6.15 4.67
C ASN A 207 -7.79 -4.73 4.38
N LYS A 208 -6.86 -3.80 4.12
CA LYS A 208 -7.20 -2.43 3.73
C LYS A 208 -7.99 -2.41 2.43
N LEU A 209 -7.54 -3.15 1.42
CA LEU A 209 -8.22 -3.23 0.12
C LEU A 209 -9.65 -3.79 0.28
N LYS A 210 -9.85 -4.80 1.14
CA LYS A 210 -11.19 -5.31 1.45
C LYS A 210 -12.09 -4.25 2.08
N SER A 211 -11.58 -3.49 3.06
CA SER A 211 -12.35 -2.42 3.70
C SER A 211 -12.79 -1.38 2.68
N LEU A 212 -11.85 -0.88 1.86
CA LEU A 212 -12.14 0.11 0.83
C LEU A 212 -13.14 -0.40 -0.21
N SER A 213 -13.09 -1.68 -0.56
CA SER A 213 -14.09 -2.31 -1.43
C SER A 213 -15.48 -2.28 -0.82
N ILE A 214 -15.61 -2.64 0.47
CA ILE A 214 -16.89 -2.64 1.18
C ILE A 214 -17.44 -1.20 1.29
N ASP A 215 -16.58 -0.25 1.61
CA ASP A 215 -16.94 1.16 1.75
C ASP A 215 -17.41 1.74 0.39
N TYR A 216 -16.70 1.42 -0.69
CA TYR A 216 -17.12 1.76 -2.06
C TYR A 216 -18.49 1.17 -2.41
N ASP A 217 -18.67 -0.15 -2.21
CA ASP A 217 -19.93 -0.83 -2.52
C ASP A 217 -21.11 -0.24 -1.72
N HIS A 218 -20.88 0.12 -0.45
CA HIS A 218 -21.87 0.78 0.40
C HIS A 218 -22.30 2.13 -0.18
N HIS A 219 -21.33 3.01 -0.51
CA HIS A 219 -21.64 4.34 -1.04
C HIS A 219 -22.31 4.29 -2.42
N ILE A 220 -21.86 3.39 -3.30
CA ILE A 220 -22.49 3.17 -4.62
C ILE A 220 -23.93 2.69 -4.47
N THR A 221 -24.18 1.78 -3.52
CA THR A 221 -25.54 1.29 -3.25
C THR A 221 -26.43 2.40 -2.69
N ASP A 222 -25.94 3.19 -1.73
CA ASP A 222 -26.70 4.30 -1.13
C ASP A 222 -27.05 5.39 -2.17
N VAL A 223 -26.08 5.78 -3.01
CA VAL A 223 -26.31 6.75 -4.10
C VAL A 223 -27.31 6.21 -5.12
N ASN A 224 -27.20 4.94 -5.53
CA ASN A 224 -28.14 4.33 -6.46
C ASN A 224 -29.57 4.32 -5.90
N GLN A 225 -29.73 3.91 -4.63
CA GLN A 225 -31.04 3.87 -3.99
C GLN A 225 -31.64 5.27 -3.86
N TRP A 226 -30.82 6.26 -3.48
CA TRP A 226 -31.24 7.65 -3.44
C TRP A 226 -31.67 8.17 -4.82
N LEU A 227 -30.88 7.96 -5.87
CA LEU A 227 -31.22 8.39 -7.23
C LEU A 227 -32.52 7.74 -7.72
N THR A 228 -32.72 6.45 -7.48
CA THR A 228 -33.96 5.76 -7.86
C THR A 228 -35.18 6.30 -7.11
N ASN A 229 -35.04 6.60 -5.82
CA ASN A 229 -36.13 7.21 -5.05
C ASN A 229 -36.43 8.63 -5.54
N LEU A 230 -35.40 9.41 -5.88
CA LEU A 230 -35.55 10.76 -6.43
C LEU A 230 -36.20 10.72 -7.82
N GLU A 231 -35.78 9.80 -8.70
CA GLU A 231 -36.38 9.55 -10.02
C GLU A 231 -37.88 9.31 -9.91
N LYS A 232 -38.27 8.43 -8.98
CA LYS A 232 -39.68 8.12 -8.71
C LYS A 232 -40.44 9.35 -8.21
N ALA A 233 -39.89 10.06 -7.22
CA ALA A 233 -40.55 11.22 -6.64
C ALA A 233 -40.71 12.39 -7.63
N VAL A 234 -39.70 12.64 -8.48
CA VAL A 234 -39.76 13.65 -9.55
C VAL A 234 -40.83 13.28 -10.58
N HIS A 235 -40.98 11.99 -10.90
CA HIS A 235 -42.00 11.52 -11.83
C HIS A 235 -43.42 11.61 -11.26
N GLU A 236 -43.62 11.23 -9.99
CA GLU A 236 -44.92 11.31 -9.30
C GLU A 236 -45.42 12.75 -9.13
N ASN A 237 -44.51 13.74 -9.14
CA ASN A 237 -44.83 15.17 -9.03
C ASN A 237 -44.64 15.91 -10.37
N ASP A 238 -44.75 15.23 -11.51
CA ASP A 238 -44.72 15.88 -12.83
C ASP A 238 -45.98 16.75 -13.02
N PRO A 239 -45.83 18.07 -13.28
CA PRO A 239 -46.95 18.99 -13.49
C PRO A 239 -47.91 18.59 -14.62
N ASN A 240 -47.44 17.82 -15.60
CA ASN A 240 -48.26 17.37 -16.72
C ASN A 240 -49.05 16.09 -16.40
N VAL A 241 -48.69 15.39 -15.33
CA VAL A 241 -49.27 14.10 -14.93
C VAL A 241 -50.18 14.26 -13.73
N THR A 242 -49.82 15.12 -12.78
CA THR A 242 -50.56 15.31 -11.54
C THR A 242 -51.69 16.34 -11.68
N ASN A 243 -52.84 16.09 -11.05
CA ASN A 243 -53.95 17.05 -10.98
C ASN A 243 -54.02 17.75 -9.61
N THR A 244 -52.85 17.99 -9.00
CA THR A 244 -52.72 18.63 -7.68
C THR A 244 -52.86 20.15 -7.83
N ASN A 245 -53.36 20.85 -6.80
CA ASN A 245 -53.34 22.30 -6.78
C ASN A 245 -51.90 22.83 -7.05
N PRO A 246 -51.67 23.77 -7.99
CA PRO A 246 -50.31 24.24 -8.32
C PRO A 246 -49.50 24.75 -7.13
N GLU A 247 -50.15 25.38 -6.14
CA GLU A 247 -49.46 25.88 -4.93
C GLU A 247 -48.93 24.73 -4.06
N GLU A 248 -49.76 23.69 -3.86
CA GLU A 248 -49.36 22.48 -3.12
C GLU A 248 -48.30 21.69 -3.88
N LEU A 249 -48.39 21.63 -5.21
CA LEU A 249 -47.40 20.99 -6.06
C LEU A 249 -46.06 21.73 -6.01
N LEU A 250 -46.09 23.07 -6.01
CA LEU A 250 -44.88 23.88 -5.89
C LEU A 250 -44.17 23.64 -4.56
N GLU A 251 -44.92 23.53 -3.46
CA GLU A 251 -44.34 23.19 -2.15
C GLU A 251 -43.70 21.81 -2.15
N LYS A 252 -44.36 20.79 -2.73
CA LYS A 252 -43.78 19.44 -2.89
C LYS A 252 -42.50 19.45 -3.71
N LEU A 253 -42.47 20.16 -4.84
CA LEU A 253 -41.30 20.25 -5.70
C LEU A 253 -40.13 21.00 -5.03
N LYS A 254 -40.42 22.06 -4.26
CA LYS A 254 -39.40 22.75 -3.45
C LYS A 254 -38.80 21.83 -2.39
N ASN A 255 -39.62 21.11 -1.65
CA ASN A 255 -39.15 20.12 -0.67
C ASN A 255 -38.31 19.02 -1.33
N LEU A 256 -38.71 18.54 -2.53
CA LEU A 256 -37.91 17.58 -3.29
C LEU A 256 -36.56 18.17 -3.72
N ASN A 257 -36.52 19.44 -4.12
CA ASN A 257 -35.29 20.11 -4.51
C ASN A 257 -34.34 20.28 -3.33
N GLU A 258 -34.84 20.73 -2.18
CA GLU A 258 -34.06 20.82 -0.94
C GLU A 258 -33.49 19.45 -0.52
N ASN A 259 -34.31 18.40 -0.60
CA ASN A 259 -33.88 17.03 -0.36
C ASN A 259 -32.81 16.54 -1.36
N ALA A 260 -32.93 16.88 -2.65
CA ALA A 260 -31.95 16.52 -3.67
C ALA A 260 -30.59 17.17 -3.37
N ILE A 261 -30.57 18.47 -3.07
CA ILE A 261 -29.34 19.18 -2.71
C ILE A 261 -28.79 18.61 -1.38
N ALA A 262 -29.63 18.29 -0.39
CA ALA A 262 -29.20 17.80 0.92
C ALA A 262 -28.44 16.47 0.83
N ASN A 263 -28.78 15.67 -0.18
CA ASN A 263 -28.19 14.36 -0.41
C ASN A 263 -27.07 14.37 -1.45
N GLN A 264 -26.76 15.51 -2.09
CA GLN A 264 -25.63 15.64 -3.01
C GLN A 264 -24.28 15.21 -2.40
N PRO A 265 -23.98 15.43 -1.10
CA PRO A 265 -22.75 14.92 -0.48
C PRO A 265 -22.59 13.40 -0.52
N LYS A 266 -23.68 12.62 -0.70
CA LYS A 266 -23.60 11.16 -0.90
C LYS A 266 -22.85 10.81 -2.18
N LEU A 267 -23.09 11.57 -3.25
CA LEU A 267 -22.38 11.40 -4.52
C LEU A 267 -20.89 11.76 -4.38
N GLU A 268 -20.57 12.81 -3.62
CA GLU A 268 -19.19 13.18 -3.32
C GLU A 268 -18.48 12.08 -2.52
N ALA A 269 -19.15 11.48 -1.53
CA ALA A 269 -18.63 10.36 -0.75
C ALA A 269 -18.35 9.13 -1.63
N ALA A 270 -19.24 8.80 -2.56
CA ALA A 270 -19.01 7.71 -3.51
C ALA A 270 -17.82 7.97 -4.45
N ILE A 271 -17.63 9.22 -4.90
CA ILE A 271 -16.46 9.61 -5.71
C ILE A 271 -15.17 9.46 -4.89
N GLN A 272 -15.20 9.88 -3.62
CA GLN A 272 -14.03 9.78 -2.74
C GLN A 272 -13.68 8.32 -2.43
N ALA A 273 -14.67 7.49 -2.09
CA ALA A 273 -14.46 6.06 -1.84
C ALA A 273 -13.91 5.33 -3.08
N SER A 274 -14.41 5.68 -4.27
CA SER A 274 -13.88 5.19 -5.55
C SER A 274 -12.40 5.56 -5.72
N LYS A 275 -12.05 6.83 -5.49
CA LYS A 275 -10.66 7.29 -5.62
C LYS A 275 -9.73 6.53 -4.67
N GLU A 276 -10.12 6.38 -3.40
CA GLU A 276 -9.32 5.68 -2.40
C GLU A 276 -9.11 4.20 -2.77
N LEU A 277 -10.15 3.54 -3.29
CA LEU A 277 -10.07 2.17 -3.75
C LEU A 277 -9.16 2.04 -4.99
N VAL A 278 -9.30 2.94 -5.98
CA VAL A 278 -8.45 2.95 -7.18
C VAL A 278 -6.98 3.22 -6.81
N ASP A 279 -6.71 4.17 -5.93
CA ASP A 279 -5.35 4.49 -5.47
C ASP A 279 -4.72 3.30 -4.74
N ALA A 280 -5.50 2.54 -3.97
CA ALA A 280 -5.03 1.32 -3.32
C ALA A 280 -4.64 0.19 -4.31
N THR A 281 -5.08 0.26 -5.57
CA THR A 281 -4.82 -0.78 -6.58
C THR A 281 -3.67 -0.46 -7.55
N ILE A 282 -2.96 0.68 -7.40
CA ILE A 282 -1.90 1.12 -8.34
C ILE A 282 -0.85 0.03 -8.62
N SER A 283 -0.49 -0.78 -7.63
CA SER A 283 0.52 -1.84 -7.78
C SER A 283 -0.04 -3.17 -8.30
N THR A 284 -1.25 -3.18 -8.88
CA THR A 284 -1.97 -4.40 -9.26
C THR A 284 -2.30 -4.41 -10.76
N ASP A 285 -2.50 -5.60 -11.32
CA ASP A 285 -2.89 -5.83 -12.71
C ASP A 285 -4.26 -5.26 -13.09
N SER A 286 -5.12 -5.08 -12.08
CA SER A 286 -6.51 -4.70 -12.27
C SER A 286 -6.73 -3.19 -12.18
N HIS A 287 -5.68 -2.40 -11.92
CA HIS A 287 -5.79 -0.95 -11.69
C HIS A 287 -6.55 -0.22 -12.80
N ASP A 288 -6.09 -0.36 -14.05
CA ASP A 288 -6.67 0.37 -15.18
C ASP A 288 -8.10 -0.09 -15.50
N VAL A 289 -8.37 -1.39 -15.32
CA VAL A 289 -9.71 -1.96 -15.55
C VAL A 289 -10.67 -1.45 -14.49
N LEU A 290 -10.28 -1.52 -13.21
CA LEU A 290 -11.09 -1.05 -12.09
C LEU A 290 -11.36 0.45 -12.21
N LYS A 291 -10.33 1.25 -12.48
CA LYS A 291 -10.44 2.69 -12.69
C LYS A 291 -11.48 3.03 -13.76
N LYS A 292 -11.37 2.42 -14.95
CA LYS A 292 -12.34 2.66 -16.05
C LYS A 292 -13.76 2.24 -15.68
N GLN A 293 -13.93 1.10 -15.00
CA GLN A 293 -15.23 0.63 -14.57
C GLN A 293 -15.88 1.60 -13.57
N GLN A 294 -15.13 2.05 -12.58
CA GLN A 294 -15.64 2.98 -11.57
C GLN A 294 -15.91 4.37 -12.16
N GLU A 295 -15.05 4.87 -13.05
CA GLU A 295 -15.27 6.12 -13.79
C GLU A 295 -16.59 6.08 -14.59
N MET A 296 -16.87 4.96 -15.26
CA MET A 296 -18.12 4.78 -16.02
C MET A 296 -19.37 4.79 -15.10
N ILE A 297 -19.31 4.09 -13.98
CA ILE A 297 -20.41 4.05 -13.00
C ILE A 297 -20.67 5.44 -12.42
N LEU A 298 -19.61 6.14 -12.01
CA LEU A 298 -19.73 7.48 -11.44
C LEU A 298 -20.20 8.52 -12.46
N ASP A 299 -19.77 8.41 -13.72
CA ASP A 299 -20.25 9.28 -14.80
C ASP A 299 -21.74 9.07 -15.09
N ASP A 300 -22.22 7.81 -15.09
CA ASP A 300 -23.65 7.52 -15.20
C ASP A 300 -24.45 8.13 -14.03
N MET A 301 -23.99 7.96 -12.79
CA MET A 301 -24.63 8.55 -11.62
C MET A 301 -24.69 10.08 -11.69
N LYS A 302 -23.59 10.72 -12.08
CA LYS A 302 -23.53 12.19 -12.29
C LYS A 302 -24.51 12.63 -13.38
N LYS A 303 -24.56 11.91 -14.50
CA LYS A 303 -25.50 12.20 -15.59
C LYS A 303 -26.95 12.03 -15.16
N ARG A 304 -27.28 10.98 -14.41
CA ARG A 304 -28.62 10.75 -13.84
C ARG A 304 -29.02 11.88 -12.91
N PHE A 305 -28.14 12.24 -11.96
CA PHE A 305 -28.38 13.35 -11.04
C PHE A 305 -28.60 14.68 -11.77
N ASN A 306 -27.72 15.05 -12.70
CA ASN A 306 -27.85 16.31 -13.45
C ASN A 306 -29.16 16.37 -14.23
N LYS A 307 -29.55 15.29 -14.91
CA LYS A 307 -30.83 15.19 -15.63
C LYS A 307 -32.03 15.35 -14.70
N LEU A 308 -31.96 14.80 -13.48
CA LEU A 308 -33.04 14.95 -12.49
C LEU A 308 -33.12 16.37 -11.97
N ASN A 309 -31.98 16.99 -11.71
CA ASN A 309 -31.91 18.38 -11.26
C ASN A 309 -32.49 19.33 -12.31
N ASP A 310 -32.14 19.13 -13.59
CA ASP A 310 -32.69 19.90 -14.72
C ASP A 310 -34.20 19.72 -14.84
N LYS A 311 -34.69 18.46 -14.76
CA LYS A 311 -36.13 18.17 -14.80
C LYS A 311 -36.88 18.81 -13.64
N LEU A 312 -36.35 18.69 -12.44
CA LEU A 312 -36.95 19.25 -11.22
C LEU A 312 -37.01 20.77 -11.29
N GLY A 313 -35.94 21.43 -11.75
CA GLY A 313 -35.93 22.87 -12.01
C GLY A 313 -37.02 23.27 -13.02
N ASN A 314 -37.12 22.56 -14.15
CA ASN A 314 -38.16 22.82 -15.15
C ASN A 314 -39.58 22.61 -14.60
N HIS A 315 -39.82 21.61 -13.75
CA HIS A 315 -41.12 21.41 -13.10
C HIS A 315 -41.47 22.58 -12.17
N VAL A 316 -40.51 23.02 -11.33
CA VAL A 316 -40.68 24.16 -10.44
C VAL A 316 -41.03 25.42 -11.23
N ASP A 317 -40.31 25.68 -12.31
CA ASP A 317 -40.53 26.86 -13.14
C ASP A 317 -41.89 26.81 -13.86
N ASN A 318 -42.26 25.66 -14.44
CA ASN A 318 -43.56 25.48 -15.10
C ASN A 318 -44.73 25.77 -14.15
N VAL A 319 -44.68 25.24 -12.92
CA VAL A 319 -45.73 25.43 -11.91
C VAL A 319 -45.76 26.89 -11.44
N LYS A 320 -44.60 27.53 -11.23
CA LYS A 320 -44.52 28.96 -10.90
C LYS A 320 -45.15 29.82 -12.01
N SER A 321 -44.85 29.55 -13.27
CA SER A 321 -45.45 30.26 -14.41
C SER A 321 -46.96 30.04 -14.50
N GLU A 322 -47.46 28.83 -14.20
CA GLU A 322 -48.90 28.55 -14.13
C GLU A 322 -49.59 29.38 -13.04
N ILE A 323 -49.01 29.45 -11.84
CA ILE A 323 -49.52 30.26 -10.73
C ILE A 323 -49.60 31.73 -11.13
N ILE A 324 -48.52 32.29 -11.70
CA ILE A 324 -48.49 33.69 -12.14
C ILE A 324 -49.55 33.98 -13.20
N ASN A 325 -49.73 33.07 -14.15
CA ASN A 325 -50.76 33.20 -15.18
C ASN A 325 -52.18 33.20 -14.58
N LYS A 326 -52.42 32.45 -13.50
CA LYS A 326 -53.70 32.44 -12.76
C LYS A 326 -53.91 33.70 -11.91
N GLU A 327 -52.87 34.20 -11.25
CA GLU A 327 -52.93 35.37 -10.37
C GLU A 327 -52.95 36.72 -11.12
N GLY A 328 -52.37 36.76 -12.32
CA GLY A 328 -52.25 37.96 -13.15
C GLY A 328 -51.06 38.86 -12.79
N VAL A 329 -50.64 39.69 -13.75
CA VAL A 329 -49.38 40.47 -13.73
C VAL A 329 -49.23 41.34 -12.48
N LYS A 330 -50.30 42.00 -12.03
CA LYS A 330 -50.26 42.91 -10.88
C LYS A 330 -49.98 42.19 -9.56
N GLN A 331 -50.60 41.03 -9.35
CA GLN A 331 -50.40 40.24 -8.13
C GLN A 331 -49.02 39.56 -8.17
N GLY A 332 -48.64 38.99 -9.32
CA GLY A 332 -47.31 38.42 -9.51
C GLY A 332 -46.17 39.42 -9.28
N LEU A 333 -46.31 40.67 -9.76
CA LEU A 333 -45.31 41.72 -9.50
C LEU A 333 -45.23 42.12 -8.02
N ASN A 334 -46.37 42.23 -7.32
CA ASN A 334 -46.36 42.48 -5.88
C ASN A 334 -45.69 41.34 -5.11
N ASN A 335 -45.93 40.09 -5.49
CA ASN A 335 -45.28 38.92 -4.89
C ASN A 335 -43.76 38.94 -5.11
N MET A 336 -43.31 39.32 -6.32
CA MET A 336 -41.89 39.47 -6.64
C MET A 336 -41.21 40.55 -5.79
N ILE A 337 -41.85 41.72 -5.63
CA ILE A 337 -41.33 42.81 -4.78
C ILE A 337 -41.21 42.35 -3.32
N GLN A 338 -42.23 41.67 -2.78
CA GLN A 338 -42.18 41.12 -1.43
C GLN A 338 -41.05 40.11 -1.24
N TRP A 339 -40.80 39.28 -2.27
CA TRP A 339 -39.70 38.33 -2.26
C TRP A 339 -38.34 39.03 -2.29
N LEU A 340 -38.15 40.05 -3.15
CA LEU A 340 -36.93 40.86 -3.22
C LEU A 340 -36.62 41.54 -1.88
N ASP A 341 -37.62 42.13 -1.23
CA ASP A 341 -37.50 42.75 0.09
C ASP A 341 -37.04 41.74 1.16
N LYS A 342 -37.58 40.51 1.11
CA LYS A 342 -37.18 39.43 2.02
C LYS A 342 -35.73 39.00 1.74
N GLU A 343 -35.40 38.71 0.49
CA GLU A 343 -34.08 38.21 0.11
C GLU A 343 -32.98 39.25 0.40
N ARG A 344 -33.28 40.55 0.22
CA ARG A 344 -32.39 41.65 0.57
C ARG A 344 -32.09 41.72 2.06
N ARG A 345 -33.08 41.47 2.92
CA ARG A 345 -32.88 41.39 4.38
C ARG A 345 -32.00 40.20 4.73
N ASP A 346 -32.28 39.03 4.16
CA ASP A 346 -31.52 37.80 4.42
C ASP A 346 -30.05 37.94 3.99
N THR A 347 -29.79 38.53 2.81
CA THR A 347 -28.43 38.68 2.26
C THR A 347 -27.55 39.60 3.12
N LYS A 348 -28.14 40.62 3.76
CA LYS A 348 -27.41 41.50 4.71
C LYS A 348 -26.97 40.78 5.99
N ILE A 349 -27.67 39.70 6.37
CA ILE A 349 -27.41 38.95 7.60
C ILE A 349 -26.32 37.89 7.39
N THR A 350 -26.13 37.40 6.17
CA THR A 350 -25.28 36.22 5.88
C THR A 350 -23.82 36.51 5.53
N SER A 351 -23.33 37.75 5.65
CA SER A 351 -22.02 38.19 5.15
C SER A 351 -20.78 37.65 5.89
N ASN A 352 -20.93 37.00 7.05
CA ASN A 352 -19.79 36.47 7.81
C ASN A 352 -19.52 34.99 7.47
N LEU A 353 -18.31 34.71 6.98
CA LEU A 353 -17.82 33.35 6.75
C LEU A 353 -17.22 32.76 8.03
N PRO A 354 -17.64 31.56 8.48
CA PRO A 354 -17.07 30.91 9.65
C PRO A 354 -15.71 30.29 9.34
N LEU A 355 -14.82 30.22 10.34
CA LEU A 355 -13.49 29.57 10.22
C LEU A 355 -13.53 28.04 10.43
N ILE A 356 -14.72 27.43 10.46
CA ILE A 356 -14.90 26.00 10.75
C ILE A 356 -15.36 25.30 9.46
N MET A 357 -14.60 24.28 9.02
CA MET A 357 -14.85 23.55 7.77
C MET A 357 -16.28 23.02 7.65
N ASP A 358 -16.82 22.42 8.71
CA ASP A 358 -18.19 21.87 8.67
C ASP A 358 -19.24 22.98 8.50
N LYS A 359 -19.05 24.13 9.16
CA LYS A 359 -19.93 25.30 8.98
C LYS A 359 -19.77 25.93 7.59
N LEU A 360 -18.58 25.88 7.00
CA LEU A 360 -18.36 26.32 5.62
C LEU A 360 -19.07 25.41 4.62
N LYS A 361 -19.03 24.09 4.82
CA LYS A 361 -19.82 23.13 4.01
C LYS A 361 -21.32 23.38 4.13
N GLU A 362 -21.82 23.64 5.34
CA GLU A 362 -23.21 24.04 5.57
C GLU A 362 -23.57 25.34 4.84
N LYS A 363 -22.70 26.35 4.90
CA LYS A 363 -22.90 27.60 4.13
C LYS A 363 -22.89 27.36 2.62
N LYS A 364 -22.05 26.45 2.12
CA LYS A 364 -21.99 26.10 0.68
C LYS A 364 -23.29 25.47 0.22
N TYR A 365 -23.81 24.57 1.04
CA TYR A 365 -25.12 23.96 0.83
C TYR A 365 -26.25 25.00 0.78
N LEU A 366 -26.33 25.90 1.77
CA LEU A 366 -27.34 26.96 1.80
C LEU A 366 -27.23 27.92 0.60
N GLN A 367 -26.01 28.22 0.17
CA GLN A 367 -25.76 29.06 -1.00
C GLN A 367 -26.26 28.41 -2.29
N GLN A 368 -26.05 27.11 -2.50
CA GLN A 368 -26.57 26.39 -3.66
C GLN A 368 -28.10 26.40 -3.74
N ILE A 369 -28.79 26.30 -2.59
CA ILE A 369 -30.25 26.46 -2.52
C ILE A 369 -30.64 27.88 -2.97
N LYS A 370 -29.96 28.90 -2.46
CA LYS A 370 -30.25 30.30 -2.78
C LYS A 370 -29.97 30.65 -4.24
N GLU A 371 -28.92 30.10 -4.84
CA GLU A 371 -28.63 30.25 -6.27
C GLU A 371 -29.72 29.61 -7.14
N THR A 372 -30.18 28.43 -6.75
CA THR A 372 -31.26 27.74 -7.46
C THR A 372 -32.57 28.55 -7.40
N GLU A 373 -32.92 29.07 -6.22
CA GLU A 373 -34.09 29.94 -6.08
C GLU A 373 -33.91 31.24 -6.88
N MET A 374 -32.73 31.86 -6.89
CA MET A 374 -32.45 33.06 -7.68
C MET A 374 -32.67 32.82 -9.18
N ASN A 375 -32.16 31.72 -9.74
CA ASN A 375 -32.37 31.37 -11.15
C ASN A 375 -33.85 31.14 -11.47
N SER A 376 -34.61 30.56 -10.55
CA SER A 376 -36.05 30.37 -10.73
C SER A 376 -36.83 31.71 -10.67
N GLN A 377 -36.42 32.63 -9.79
CA GLN A 377 -37.02 33.98 -9.71
C GLN A 377 -36.68 34.85 -10.92
N GLU A 378 -35.51 34.65 -11.55
CA GLU A 378 -35.18 35.29 -12.83
C GLU A 378 -36.16 34.88 -13.95
N LYS A 379 -36.52 33.59 -14.00
CA LYS A 379 -37.51 33.10 -14.97
C LYS A 379 -38.91 33.68 -14.70
N ILE A 380 -39.33 33.75 -13.43
CA ILE A 380 -40.57 34.43 -13.02
C ILE A 380 -40.57 35.88 -13.51
N LEU A 381 -39.47 36.61 -13.28
CA LEU A 381 -39.35 38.00 -13.69
C LEU A 381 -39.49 38.15 -15.22
N ASN A 382 -38.87 37.26 -16.00
CA ASN A 382 -38.99 37.23 -17.45
C ASN A 382 -40.43 36.91 -17.93
N ASP A 383 -41.15 36.04 -17.22
CA ASP A 383 -42.54 35.72 -17.57
C ASP A 383 -43.50 36.86 -17.20
N LEU A 384 -43.25 37.56 -16.09
CA LEU A 384 -43.94 38.80 -15.75
C LEU A 384 -43.73 39.87 -16.82
N GLU A 385 -42.50 40.02 -17.33
CA GLU A 385 -42.17 40.94 -18.43
C GLU A 385 -43.00 40.63 -19.68
N LYS A 386 -42.98 39.37 -20.15
CA LYS A 386 -43.76 38.94 -21.32
C LYS A 386 -45.25 39.17 -21.13
N ASN A 387 -45.79 38.88 -19.94
CA ASN A 387 -47.20 39.07 -19.65
C ASN A 387 -47.58 40.56 -19.59
N LEU A 388 -46.69 41.40 -19.05
CA LEU A 388 -46.83 42.86 -19.06
C LEU A 388 -46.80 43.41 -20.50
N GLU A 389 -45.91 42.92 -21.35
CA GLU A 389 -45.88 43.28 -22.79
C GLU A 389 -47.15 42.88 -23.52
N LYS A 390 -47.63 41.65 -23.33
CA LYS A 390 -48.91 41.19 -23.91
C LYS A 390 -50.09 42.05 -23.44
N MET A 391 -50.09 42.46 -22.16
CA MET A 391 -51.12 43.34 -21.62
C MET A 391 -51.14 44.71 -22.33
N LYS A 392 -49.96 45.28 -22.61
CA LYS A 392 -49.82 46.54 -23.38
C LYS A 392 -50.24 46.41 -24.84
N GLN A 393 -50.00 45.25 -25.45
CA GLN A 393 -50.40 45.01 -26.85
C GLN A 393 -51.92 44.89 -26.98
N ASN A 394 -52.60 44.36 -25.95
CA ASN A 394 -54.04 44.14 -25.94
C ASN A 394 -54.86 45.36 -25.47
N ASN A 395 -54.28 46.25 -24.66
CA ASN A 395 -54.94 47.46 -24.14
C ASN A 395 -54.25 48.73 -24.66
N LEU A 396 -55.02 49.65 -25.27
CA LEU A 396 -54.54 51.01 -25.58
C LEU A 396 -54.03 51.68 -24.29
N LYS A 397 -52.73 52.04 -24.26
CA LYS A 397 -51.98 52.62 -23.13
C LYS A 397 -52.84 53.34 -22.08
N ASN A 398 -53.02 52.74 -20.91
CA ASN A 398 -53.64 53.37 -19.75
C ASN A 398 -52.56 53.80 -18.73
N VAL A 399 -52.82 54.85 -17.95
CA VAL A 399 -51.94 55.37 -16.88
C VAL A 399 -51.62 54.30 -15.81
N GLN A 400 -52.50 53.32 -15.62
CA GLN A 400 -52.24 52.18 -14.74
C GLN A 400 -51.13 51.25 -15.27
N ASP A 401 -50.98 51.13 -16.59
CA ASP A 401 -49.96 50.29 -17.22
C ASP A 401 -48.56 50.93 -17.09
N GLU A 402 -48.47 52.27 -17.22
CA GLU A 402 -47.21 53.02 -17.02
C GLU A 402 -46.68 52.89 -15.58
N LYS A 403 -47.57 52.89 -14.58
CA LYS A 403 -47.18 52.67 -13.18
C LYS A 403 -46.73 51.23 -12.89
N LEU A 404 -47.30 50.25 -13.60
CA LEU A 404 -46.88 48.85 -13.52
C LEU A 404 -45.49 48.67 -14.15
N ASP A 405 -45.21 49.36 -15.25
CA ASP A 405 -43.91 49.37 -15.91
C ASP A 405 -42.78 49.93 -15.05
N GLU A 406 -43.03 51.07 -14.41
CA GLU A 406 -42.04 51.70 -13.53
C GLU A 406 -41.68 50.75 -12.37
N LYS A 407 -42.69 50.14 -11.74
CA LYS A 407 -42.50 49.14 -10.69
C LYS A 407 -41.76 47.89 -11.16
N PHE A 408 -42.06 47.39 -12.36
CA PHE A 408 -41.37 46.23 -12.91
C PHE A 408 -39.88 46.55 -13.13
N LYS A 409 -39.58 47.73 -13.67
CA LYS A 409 -38.21 48.17 -13.89
C LYS A 409 -37.42 48.29 -12.59
N GLU A 410 -38.01 48.89 -11.56
CA GLU A 410 -37.41 48.97 -10.22
C GLU A 410 -37.10 47.58 -9.64
N ALA A 411 -38.07 46.65 -9.71
CA ALA A 411 -37.89 45.28 -9.24
C ALA A 411 -36.80 44.54 -10.03
N SER A 412 -36.72 44.75 -11.34
CA SER A 412 -35.69 44.17 -12.21
C SER A 412 -34.29 44.68 -11.86
N ASP A 413 -34.13 46.00 -11.69
CA ASP A 413 -32.86 46.60 -11.29
C ASP A 413 -32.40 46.12 -9.90
N GLU A 414 -33.32 45.92 -8.96
CA GLU A 414 -33.02 45.37 -7.63
C GLU A 414 -32.62 43.89 -7.71
N PHE A 415 -33.34 43.09 -8.50
CA PHE A 415 -33.02 41.69 -8.73
C PHE A 415 -31.59 41.50 -9.26
N VAL A 416 -31.19 42.28 -10.27
CA VAL A 416 -29.84 42.22 -10.86
C VAL A 416 -28.76 42.52 -9.81
N LYS A 417 -29.00 43.49 -8.91
CA LYS A 417 -28.07 43.81 -7.83
C LYS A 417 -27.95 42.65 -6.85
N LEU A 418 -29.07 42.10 -6.37
CA LEU A 418 -29.07 40.96 -5.44
C LEU A 418 -28.41 39.71 -6.02
N LYS A 419 -28.66 39.42 -7.30
CA LYS A 419 -28.03 38.30 -8.00
C LYS A 419 -26.50 38.47 -8.05
N ARG A 420 -26.00 39.68 -8.31
CA ARG A 420 -24.56 39.98 -8.26
C ARG A 420 -23.99 39.78 -6.87
N ASP A 421 -24.64 40.32 -5.83
CA ASP A 421 -24.16 40.20 -4.45
C ASP A 421 -24.11 38.73 -4.00
N ARG A 422 -25.14 37.94 -4.36
CA ARG A 422 -25.20 36.49 -4.10
C ARG A 422 -24.10 35.73 -4.82
N HIS A 423 -23.85 36.04 -6.09
CA HIS A 423 -22.78 35.40 -6.86
C HIS A 423 -21.41 35.67 -6.24
N GLY A 424 -21.11 36.93 -5.88
CA GLY A 424 -19.86 37.28 -5.20
C GLY A 424 -19.69 36.59 -3.84
N TYR A 425 -20.78 36.39 -3.09
CA TYR A 425 -20.73 35.58 -1.86
C TYR A 425 -20.38 34.10 -2.15
N GLY A 426 -20.94 33.53 -3.22
CA GLY A 426 -20.64 32.17 -3.67
C GLY A 426 -19.17 31.98 -4.07
N GLU A 427 -18.60 32.93 -4.81
CA GLU A 427 -17.17 32.93 -5.18
C GLU A 427 -16.27 32.98 -3.93
N ASN A 428 -16.53 33.92 -3.02
CA ASN A 428 -15.78 34.02 -1.76
C ASN A 428 -15.83 32.72 -0.94
N LEU A 429 -16.96 32.02 -0.94
CA LEU A 429 -17.12 30.76 -0.24
C LEU A 429 -16.37 29.61 -0.92
N TYR A 430 -16.33 29.61 -2.25
CA TYR A 430 -15.54 28.65 -3.03
C TYR A 430 -14.03 28.80 -2.76
N ASP A 431 -13.54 30.05 -2.73
CA ASP A 431 -12.14 30.37 -2.49
C ASP A 431 -11.66 30.06 -1.07
N VAL A 432 -12.56 30.03 -0.10
CA VAL A 432 -12.22 29.68 1.29
C VAL A 432 -12.23 28.17 1.53
N ILE A 433 -12.96 27.40 0.70
CA ILE A 433 -13.12 25.95 0.85
C ILE A 433 -12.02 25.17 0.12
N ASN A 434 -11.50 25.71 -0.99
CA ASN A 434 -10.44 25.10 -1.81
C ASN A 434 -9.12 25.84 -1.61
#